data_AF-A0A740SU44-F1
#
_entry.id   AF-A0A740SU44-F1
#
_cell.length_a   1.000
_cell.length_b   1.000
_cell.length_c   1.000
_cell.angle_alpha   90.00
_cell.angle_beta   90.00
_cell.angle_gamma   90.00
#
_symmetry.space_group_name_H-M   'P 1'
#
loop_
_entity.id
_entity.type
_entity.pdbx_description
1 polymer ?
#
loop_
_entity_poly.entity_id
_entity_poly.type
_entity_poly.pdbx_seq_one_letter_code
_entity_poly.pdbx_strand_id
1 'polypeptide(L)'
;MKLSMTVEADTINVRALNGGRIVVDIDGIELASLIDVVCDNGYSLRVADEPGKLIVEDPLPPVARVNGIQCSTAHITEKDNALLFTLSHQYEDFGESEWILYTGSGSLLHLEAWSFPVLRLKRLGLSKACRRLVVTLIRRYAAGILHLDAFGELLPGFATFDW
;
A
#
# COMPACT_ATOMS: atom_id res chain seq x y z
N MET A 1 -7.81 30.56 -26.99
CA MET A 1 -7.00 31.60 -26.32
C MET A 1 -5.87 30.90 -25.60
N LYS A 2 -4.62 31.35 -25.77
CA LYS A 2 -3.42 30.70 -25.19
C LYS A 2 -3.00 31.54 -23.99
N LEU A 3 -3.14 31.01 -22.77
CA LEU A 3 -2.59 31.61 -21.56
C LEU A 3 -1.37 30.81 -21.12
N SER A 4 -0.27 31.51 -20.85
CA SER A 4 0.96 30.99 -20.26
C SER A 4 1.27 31.83 -19.02
N MET A 5 1.60 31.17 -17.92
CA MET A 5 1.95 31.81 -16.65
C MET A 5 3.28 31.21 -16.18
N THR A 6 4.18 32.08 -15.73
CA THR A 6 5.52 31.73 -15.24
C THR A 6 5.66 32.31 -13.84
N VAL A 7 6.01 31.47 -12.87
CA VAL A 7 6.21 31.85 -11.45
C VAL A 7 7.64 31.48 -11.09
N GLU A 8 8.45 32.41 -10.56
CA GLU A 8 9.85 32.17 -10.16
C GLU A 8 9.97 32.12 -8.62
N ALA A 9 10.77 31.26 -7.97
CA ALA A 9 11.84 30.34 -8.40
C ALA A 9 11.41 28.84 -8.38
N ASP A 10 12.17 27.94 -9.02
CA ASP A 10 11.80 26.54 -9.39
C ASP A 10 10.69 26.50 -10.46
N THR A 11 11.09 26.79 -11.70
CA THR A 11 10.24 27.20 -12.82
C THR A 11 9.20 26.15 -13.21
N ILE A 12 7.94 26.39 -12.81
CA ILE A 12 6.77 25.66 -13.32
C ILE A 12 6.21 26.42 -14.52
N ASN A 13 6.30 25.82 -15.70
CA ASN A 13 5.71 26.34 -16.93
C ASN A 13 4.42 25.58 -17.26
N VAL A 14 3.27 26.23 -17.08
CA VAL A 14 1.96 25.63 -17.38
C VAL A 14 1.41 26.16 -18.70
N ARG A 15 0.99 25.24 -19.58
CA ARG A 15 0.27 25.53 -20.81
C ARG A 15 -1.05 24.79 -20.85
N ALA A 16 -2.15 25.53 -20.93
CA ALA A 16 -3.46 24.93 -21.17
C ALA A 16 -3.58 24.32 -22.58
N LEU A 17 -4.15 23.12 -22.65
CA LEU A 17 -4.53 22.40 -23.86
C LEU A 17 -6.07 22.32 -23.97
N ASN A 18 -6.57 21.93 -25.14
CA ASN A 18 -7.99 21.71 -25.34
C ASN A 18 -8.51 20.48 -24.57
N GLY A 19 -9.76 20.56 -24.09
CA GLY A 19 -10.43 19.46 -23.40
C GLY A 19 -10.06 19.29 -21.92
N GLY A 20 -9.79 20.39 -21.21
CA GLY A 20 -9.48 20.37 -19.77
C GLY A 20 -8.10 19.82 -19.41
N ARG A 21 -7.18 19.78 -20.39
CA ARG A 21 -5.81 19.27 -20.22
C ARG A 21 -4.83 20.43 -20.06
N ILE A 22 -3.73 20.19 -19.36
CA ILE A 22 -2.60 21.12 -19.26
C ILE A 22 -1.29 20.36 -19.51
N VAL A 23 -0.30 21.03 -20.07
CA VAL A 23 1.11 20.59 -20.06
C VAL A 23 1.80 21.39 -19.00
N VAL A 24 2.52 20.71 -18.12
CA VAL A 24 3.34 21.32 -17.09
C VAL A 24 4.76 20.87 -17.34
N ASP A 25 5.65 21.84 -17.55
CA ASP A 25 7.09 21.64 -17.54
C ASP A 25 7.60 22.11 -16.17
N ILE A 26 8.32 21.23 -15.48
CA ILE A 26 8.70 21.41 -14.08
C ILE A 26 10.20 21.21 -13.97
N ASP A 27 10.94 22.30 -13.84
CA ASP A 27 12.36 22.25 -13.50
C ASP A 27 12.54 22.01 -12.00
N GLY A 28 13.55 21.22 -11.63
CA GLY A 28 13.97 21.05 -10.22
C GLY A 28 13.18 20.03 -9.40
N ILE A 29 12.18 19.34 -9.96
CA ILE A 29 11.51 18.21 -9.29
C ILE A 29 12.05 16.88 -9.80
N GLU A 30 12.63 16.09 -8.90
CA GLU A 30 12.97 14.71 -9.19
C GLU A 30 11.71 13.85 -9.38
N LEU A 31 11.72 12.96 -10.38
CA LEU A 31 10.60 12.08 -10.68
C LEU A 31 10.15 11.26 -9.46
N ALA A 32 11.09 10.83 -8.62
CA ALA A 32 10.80 10.10 -7.38
C ALA A 32 9.96 10.93 -6.40
N SER A 33 10.32 12.21 -6.20
CA SER A 33 9.56 13.12 -5.33
C SER A 33 8.14 13.37 -5.84
N LEU A 34 7.97 13.45 -7.17
CA LEU A 34 6.64 13.55 -7.78
C LEU A 34 5.81 12.28 -7.56
N ILE A 35 6.41 11.10 -7.73
CA ILE A 35 5.75 9.81 -7.48
C ILE A 35 5.28 9.71 -6.02
N ASP A 36 6.15 10.05 -5.06
CA ASP A 36 5.83 9.99 -3.64
C ASP A 36 4.61 10.87 -3.31
N VAL A 37 4.59 12.12 -3.77
CA VAL A 37 3.46 13.04 -3.55
C VAL A 37 2.18 12.51 -4.19
N VAL A 38 2.25 11.98 -5.41
CA VAL A 38 1.10 11.39 -6.11
C VAL A 38 0.54 10.20 -5.34
N CYS A 39 1.41 9.28 -4.88
CA CYS A 39 1.04 8.10 -4.12
C CYS A 39 0.49 8.44 -2.73
N ASP A 40 1.11 9.36 -2.00
CA ASP A 40 0.65 9.80 -0.67
C ASP A 40 -0.73 10.48 -0.73
N ASN A 41 -1.13 11.02 -1.89
CA ASN A 41 -2.45 11.63 -2.10
C ASN A 41 -3.47 10.68 -2.79
N GLY A 42 -3.12 9.41 -3.00
CA GLY A 42 -4.01 8.43 -3.61
C GLY A 42 -4.29 8.65 -5.09
N TYR A 43 -3.47 9.44 -5.78
CA TYR A 43 -3.52 9.61 -7.23
C TYR A 43 -2.63 8.56 -7.93
N SER A 44 -2.74 8.47 -9.25
CA SER A 44 -1.91 7.56 -10.06
C SER A 44 -1.10 8.33 -11.10
N LEU A 45 0.18 7.98 -11.25
CA LEU A 45 1.07 8.49 -12.29
C LEU A 45 1.26 7.41 -13.35
N ARG A 46 1.16 7.76 -14.64
CA ARG A 46 1.43 6.84 -15.76
C ARG A 46 2.22 7.55 -16.85
N VAL A 47 3.16 6.82 -17.46
CA VAL A 47 3.88 7.27 -18.66
C VAL A 47 3.07 6.86 -19.89
N ALA A 48 2.95 7.76 -20.86
CA ALA A 48 2.14 7.57 -22.05
C ALA A 48 2.91 8.01 -23.30
N ASP A 49 2.82 7.23 -24.38
CA ASP A 49 3.53 7.50 -25.64
C ASP A 49 2.85 8.61 -26.47
N GLU A 50 1.52 8.76 -26.36
CA GLU A 50 0.76 9.80 -27.07
C GLU A 50 -0.12 10.67 -26.15
N PRO A 51 -0.20 11.99 -26.37
CA PRO A 51 -1.09 12.89 -25.64
C PRO A 51 -2.58 12.65 -26.00
N GLY A 52 -3.23 11.70 -25.34
CA GLY A 52 -4.61 11.29 -25.64
C GLY A 52 -5.48 11.13 -24.39
N LYS A 53 -6.78 10.88 -24.61
CA LYS A 53 -7.66 10.41 -23.54
C LYS A 53 -7.25 8.96 -23.26
N LEU A 54 -6.30 8.76 -22.36
CA LEU A 54 -6.11 7.46 -21.73
C LEU A 54 -7.33 7.21 -20.85
N ILE A 55 -8.41 6.75 -21.46
CA ILE A 55 -9.52 6.17 -20.73
C ILE A 55 -8.95 4.86 -20.20
N VAL A 56 -8.44 4.90 -18.98
CA VAL A 56 -8.42 3.70 -18.17
C VAL A 56 -9.89 3.49 -17.84
N GLU A 57 -10.63 2.85 -18.73
CA GLU A 57 -11.75 2.05 -18.27
C GLU A 57 -11.08 0.92 -17.52
N ASP A 58 -10.71 1.17 -16.26
CA ASP A 58 -10.66 0.07 -15.34
C ASP A 58 -12.13 -0.29 -15.19
N PRO A 59 -12.58 -1.41 -15.77
CA PRO A 59 -13.99 -1.77 -15.77
C PRO A 59 -14.49 -2.00 -14.33
N LEU A 60 -13.56 -2.16 -13.38
CA LEU A 60 -13.88 -2.37 -11.98
C LEU A 60 -14.02 -1.02 -11.26
N PRO A 61 -15.14 -0.78 -10.57
CA PRO A 61 -15.29 0.39 -9.74
C PRO A 61 -14.25 0.35 -8.60
N PRO A 62 -13.81 1.50 -8.06
CA PRO A 62 -12.79 1.53 -6.99
C PRO A 62 -13.13 0.64 -5.79
N VAL A 63 -14.42 0.49 -5.45
CA VAL A 63 -14.91 -0.38 -4.37
C VAL A 63 -14.74 -1.88 -4.64
N ALA A 64 -14.52 -2.29 -5.88
CA ALA A 64 -14.25 -3.68 -6.23
C ALA A 64 -12.75 -4.05 -6.05
N ARG A 65 -11.90 -3.07 -5.69
CA ARG A 65 -10.47 -3.32 -5.45
C ARG A 65 -10.19 -3.52 -3.96
N VAL A 66 -9.39 -4.52 -3.64
CA VAL A 66 -8.80 -4.71 -2.31
C VAL A 66 -7.31 -4.46 -2.44
N ASN A 67 -6.79 -3.52 -1.64
CA ASN A 67 -5.36 -3.20 -1.67
C ASN A 67 -4.57 -4.26 -0.90
N GLY A 68 -3.77 -5.04 -1.61
CA GLY A 68 -2.83 -5.99 -1.03
C GLY A 68 -1.43 -5.41 -0.94
N ILE A 69 -0.75 -5.63 0.20
CA ILE A 69 0.67 -5.34 0.36
C ILE A 69 1.39 -6.63 0.74
N GLN A 70 2.45 -6.97 0.00
CA GLN A 70 3.35 -8.05 0.34
C GLN A 70 4.64 -7.47 0.93
N CYS A 71 5.14 -8.06 2.03
CA CYS A 71 6.42 -7.70 2.63
C CYS A 71 7.07 -8.90 3.31
N SER A 72 8.36 -8.76 3.63
CA SER A 72 9.14 -9.83 4.26
C SER A 72 8.59 -10.24 5.63
N THR A 73 8.62 -11.53 5.95
CA THR A 73 8.44 -12.02 7.33
C THR A 73 9.47 -11.45 8.30
N ALA A 74 10.62 -10.95 7.81
CA ALA A 74 11.61 -10.26 8.63
C ALA A 74 11.05 -9.04 9.38
N HIS A 75 9.90 -8.48 8.99
CA HIS A 75 9.25 -7.37 9.71
C HIS A 75 8.50 -7.76 10.98
N ILE A 76 8.39 -9.06 11.26
CA ILE A 76 7.78 -9.58 12.48
C ILE A 76 8.77 -10.45 13.23
N THR A 77 8.53 -10.65 14.52
CA THR A 77 9.40 -11.51 15.34
C THR A 77 9.15 -12.99 15.02
N GLU A 78 10.12 -13.86 15.28
CA GLU A 78 9.95 -15.32 15.19
C GLU A 78 8.70 -15.79 15.95
N LYS A 79 8.51 -15.25 17.17
CA LYS A 79 7.34 -15.56 18.00
C LYS A 79 6.02 -15.12 17.36
N ASP A 80 5.99 -13.95 16.73
CA ASP A 80 4.81 -13.50 16.00
C ASP A 80 4.53 -14.42 14.81
N ASN A 81 5.57 -14.83 14.07
CA ASN A 81 5.42 -15.70 12.90
C ASN A 81 4.90 -17.10 13.30
N ALA A 82 5.47 -17.69 14.35
CA ALA A 82 5.01 -18.96 14.91
C ALA A 82 3.57 -18.87 15.45
N LEU A 83 3.19 -17.75 16.05
CA LEU A 83 1.82 -17.50 16.50
C LEU A 83 0.85 -17.42 15.31
N LEU A 84 1.17 -16.65 14.27
CA LEU A 84 0.34 -16.58 13.06
C LEU A 84 0.18 -17.96 12.41
N PHE A 85 1.25 -18.75 12.34
CA PHE A 85 1.20 -20.13 11.87
C PHE A 85 0.27 -21.00 12.72
N THR A 86 0.30 -20.86 14.04
CA THR A 86 -0.60 -21.63 14.92
C THR A 86 -2.06 -21.23 14.69
N LEU A 87 -2.33 -19.92 14.61
CA LEU A 87 -3.68 -19.38 14.42
C LEU A 87 -4.28 -19.78 13.07
N SER A 88 -3.47 -19.86 12.02
CA SER A 88 -3.94 -20.26 10.69
C SER A 88 -4.35 -21.74 10.59
N HIS A 89 -3.97 -22.57 11.58
CA HIS A 89 -4.29 -24.00 11.63
C HIS A 89 -5.33 -24.35 12.71
N GLN A 90 -5.99 -23.34 13.29
CA GLN A 90 -7.13 -23.54 14.19
C GLN A 90 -8.41 -23.65 13.38
N TYR A 91 -8.92 -24.87 13.22
CA TYR A 91 -10.17 -25.15 12.51
C TYR A 91 -11.35 -25.15 13.49
N GLU A 92 -11.78 -23.97 13.86
CA GLU A 92 -12.98 -23.70 14.66
C GLU A 92 -13.94 -22.82 13.85
N ASP A 93 -15.24 -22.98 14.04
CA ASP A 93 -16.24 -22.11 13.40
C ASP A 93 -16.00 -20.66 13.83
N PHE A 94 -15.87 -19.73 12.86
CA PHE A 94 -15.56 -18.31 13.11
C PHE A 94 -14.19 -18.09 13.78
N GLY A 95 -13.25 -19.01 13.54
CA GLY A 95 -11.90 -19.00 14.08
C GLY A 95 -10.95 -17.99 13.41
N GLU A 96 -9.76 -17.86 13.98
CA GLU A 96 -8.74 -16.94 13.44
C GLU A 96 -8.21 -17.37 12.06
N SER A 97 -8.34 -18.65 11.71
CA SER A 97 -7.96 -19.20 10.40
C SER A 97 -8.82 -18.67 9.24
N GLU A 98 -9.99 -18.08 9.50
CA GLU A 98 -10.84 -17.48 8.46
C GLU A 98 -10.24 -16.20 7.87
N TRP A 99 -9.32 -15.55 8.60
CA TRP A 99 -8.71 -14.29 8.16
C TRP A 99 -7.18 -14.27 8.31
N ILE A 100 -6.58 -15.31 8.92
CA ILE A 100 -5.14 -15.56 8.94
C ILE A 100 -4.87 -16.86 8.21
N LEU A 101 -4.26 -16.78 7.03
CA LEU A 101 -4.03 -17.92 6.15
C LEU A 101 -2.54 -18.19 6.01
N TYR A 102 -2.13 -19.45 6.13
CA TYR A 102 -0.76 -19.85 5.82
C TYR A 102 -0.58 -19.99 4.32
N THR A 103 0.47 -19.36 3.75
CA THR A 103 0.72 -19.35 2.30
C THR A 103 1.79 -20.35 1.85
N GLY A 104 2.38 -21.13 2.77
CA GLY A 104 3.51 -22.01 2.49
C GLY A 104 4.88 -21.38 2.76
N SER A 105 5.01 -20.07 2.56
CA SER A 105 6.21 -19.24 2.77
C SER A 105 6.03 -18.21 3.90
N GLY A 106 4.84 -18.12 4.49
CA GLY A 106 4.50 -17.10 5.48
C GLY A 106 3.00 -17.03 5.74
N SER A 107 2.47 -15.85 6.05
CA SER A 107 1.08 -15.64 6.47
C SER A 107 0.41 -14.50 5.72
N LEU A 108 -0.84 -14.72 5.31
CA LEU A 108 -1.72 -13.70 4.75
C LEU A 108 -2.78 -13.31 5.78
N LEU A 109 -2.94 -12.00 6.00
CA LEU A 109 -3.93 -11.43 6.90
C LEU A 109 -4.97 -10.65 6.07
N HIS A 110 -6.23 -11.07 6.15
CA HIS A 110 -7.37 -10.32 5.63
C HIS A 110 -7.81 -9.28 6.65
N LEU A 111 -7.27 -8.06 6.52
CA LEU A 111 -7.41 -7.00 7.52
C LEU A 111 -8.83 -6.44 7.59
N GLU A 112 -9.61 -6.62 6.53
CA GLU A 112 -11.01 -6.20 6.45
C GLU A 112 -11.99 -7.21 7.08
N ALA A 113 -11.53 -8.39 7.49
CA ALA A 113 -12.37 -9.38 8.17
C ALA A 113 -12.96 -8.87 9.50
N TRP A 114 -12.32 -7.87 10.12
CA TRP A 114 -12.73 -7.31 11.40
C TRP A 114 -12.75 -5.78 11.34
N SER A 115 -13.68 -5.15 12.08
CA SER A 115 -13.68 -3.67 12.21
C SER A 115 -12.47 -3.11 12.95
N PHE A 116 -11.82 -3.93 13.79
CA PHE A 116 -10.66 -3.54 14.59
C PHE A 116 -9.54 -4.61 14.55
N PRO A 117 -8.92 -4.86 13.39
CA PRO A 117 -7.98 -5.96 13.20
C PRO A 117 -6.75 -5.82 14.10
N VAL A 118 -6.22 -4.60 14.26
CA VAL A 118 -5.06 -4.33 15.13
C VAL A 118 -5.37 -4.57 16.61
N LEU A 119 -6.61 -4.35 17.04
CA LEU A 119 -7.04 -4.66 18.41
C LEU A 119 -7.18 -6.17 18.61
N ARG A 120 -7.69 -6.90 17.60
CA ARG A 120 -7.73 -8.37 17.60
C ARG A 120 -6.32 -8.95 17.70
N LEU A 121 -5.39 -8.50 16.85
CA LEU A 121 -3.97 -8.88 16.91
C LEU A 121 -3.36 -8.62 18.30
N LYS A 122 -3.72 -7.51 18.96
CA LYS A 122 -3.25 -7.24 20.33
C LYS A 122 -3.76 -8.28 21.33
N ARG A 123 -5.03 -8.68 21.23
CA ARG A 123 -5.64 -9.69 22.12
C ARG A 123 -5.05 -11.07 21.89
N LEU A 124 -4.70 -11.39 20.64
CA LEU A 124 -4.03 -12.64 20.25
C LEU A 124 -2.58 -12.71 20.75
N GLY A 125 -1.98 -11.58 21.12
CA GLY A 125 -0.64 -11.54 21.71
C GLY A 125 0.45 -11.11 20.73
N LEU A 126 0.10 -10.60 19.54
CA LEU A 126 1.09 -10.10 18.58
C LEU A 126 1.84 -8.89 19.16
N SER A 127 3.14 -8.86 18.86
CA SER A 127 4.07 -7.87 19.36
C SER A 127 3.66 -6.45 18.98
N LYS A 128 4.21 -5.46 19.70
CA LYS A 128 4.03 -4.05 19.35
C LYS A 128 4.61 -3.74 17.97
N ALA A 129 5.67 -4.42 17.54
CA ALA A 129 6.30 -4.21 16.24
C ALA A 129 5.37 -4.67 15.10
N CYS A 130 4.88 -5.91 15.15
CA CYS A 130 3.91 -6.44 14.19
C CYS A 130 2.65 -5.55 14.12
N ARG A 131 2.09 -5.14 15.27
CA ARG A 131 0.91 -4.26 15.28
C ARG A 131 1.19 -2.85 14.73
N ARG A 132 2.42 -2.33 14.89
CA ARG A 132 2.84 -1.06 14.29
C ARG A 132 2.99 -1.18 12.77
N LEU A 133 3.52 -2.30 12.27
CA LEU A 133 3.53 -2.60 10.84
C LEU A 133 2.12 -2.54 10.28
N VAL A 134 1.22 -3.37 10.81
CA VAL A 134 -0.16 -3.49 10.32
C VAL A 134 -0.91 -2.15 10.37
N VAL A 135 -0.85 -1.41 11.48
CA VAL A 135 -1.59 -0.13 11.61
C VAL A 135 -1.07 0.93 10.64
N THR A 136 0.24 0.98 10.38
CA THR A 136 0.80 1.91 9.40
C THR A 136 0.36 1.53 8.00
N LEU A 137 0.38 0.25 7.64
CA LEU A 137 -0.03 -0.21 6.31
C LEU A 137 -1.52 0.06 6.02
N ILE A 138 -2.39 -0.17 7.01
CA ILE A 138 -3.81 0.20 6.90
C ILE A 138 -3.97 1.72 6.74
N ARG A 139 -3.32 2.53 7.58
CA ARG A 139 -3.58 3.98 7.62
C ARG A 139 -2.95 4.75 6.47
N ARG A 140 -1.76 4.35 6.02
CA ARG A 140 -1.00 5.08 5.00
C ARG A 140 -1.32 4.57 3.59
N TYR A 141 -1.56 3.28 3.44
CA TYR A 141 -1.70 2.65 2.13
C TYR A 141 -3.06 1.97 1.92
N ALA A 142 -4.01 2.16 2.86
CA ALA A 142 -5.34 1.56 2.80
C ALA A 142 -5.29 0.04 2.58
N ALA A 143 -4.30 -0.65 3.17
CA ALA A 143 -4.12 -2.08 2.98
C ALA A 143 -5.31 -2.88 3.56
N GLY A 144 -6.01 -3.60 2.70
CA GLY A 144 -7.06 -4.55 3.07
C GLY A 144 -6.54 -5.99 3.22
N ILE A 145 -5.42 -6.30 2.56
CA ILE A 145 -4.70 -7.56 2.68
C ILE A 145 -3.23 -7.26 2.99
N LEU A 146 -2.67 -7.98 3.96
CA LEU A 146 -1.23 -8.01 4.22
C LEU A 146 -0.71 -9.43 4.03
N HIS A 147 0.26 -9.60 3.13
CA HIS A 147 0.98 -10.85 2.94
C HIS A 147 2.39 -10.72 3.50
N LEU A 148 2.66 -11.45 4.58
CA LEU A 148 3.99 -11.62 5.16
C LEU A 148 4.61 -12.85 4.51
N ASP A 149 5.62 -12.68 3.68
CA ASP A 149 6.23 -13.75 2.90
C ASP A 149 7.74 -13.83 3.18
N ALA A 150 8.31 -15.03 3.35
CA ALA A 150 9.75 -15.21 3.55
C ALA A 150 10.59 -14.64 2.39
N PHE A 151 10.03 -14.57 1.18
CA PHE A 151 10.64 -13.99 -0.02
C PHE A 151 10.16 -12.57 -0.32
N GLY A 152 9.38 -11.97 0.60
CA GLY A 152 8.88 -10.61 0.45
C GLY A 152 9.98 -9.55 0.61
N GLU A 153 9.74 -8.37 0.02
CA GLU A 153 10.66 -7.23 0.12
C GLU A 153 10.65 -6.57 1.50
N LEU A 154 11.79 -5.95 1.86
CA LEU A 154 11.91 -5.15 3.06
C LEU A 154 11.30 -3.76 2.84
N LEU A 155 10.24 -3.45 3.57
CA LEU A 155 9.63 -2.15 3.59
C LEU A 155 10.50 -1.16 4.39
N PRO A 156 10.78 0.03 3.83
CA PRO A 156 11.57 1.04 4.50
C PRO A 156 10.84 1.60 5.73
N GLY A 157 11.59 1.92 6.78
CA GLY A 157 11.06 2.55 7.99
C GLY A 157 10.34 1.61 8.96
N PHE A 158 10.34 0.30 8.70
CA PHE A 158 9.85 -0.72 9.63
C PHE A 158 11.01 -1.45 10.30
N ALA A 159 10.75 -1.96 11.52
CA ALA A 159 11.71 -2.81 12.21
C ALA A 159 11.90 -4.12 11.43
N THR A 160 13.10 -4.67 11.52
CA THR A 160 13.43 -6.00 11.03
C THR A 160 13.99 -6.84 12.18
N PHE A 161 13.83 -8.15 12.08
CA PHE A 161 14.27 -9.14 13.05
C PHE A 161 15.02 -10.23 12.32
N ASP A 162 16.11 -10.70 12.92
CA ASP A 162 16.95 -11.77 12.39
C ASP A 162 16.53 -13.09 13.06
N TRP A 163 15.95 -13.99 12.28
CA TRP A 163 15.51 -15.32 12.69
C TRP A 163 15.29 -16.24 11.48
#